data_AF-A0A317IXV1-F1
#
_entry.id   AF-A0A317IXV1-F1
#
_cell.length_a   1.000
_cell.length_b   1.000
_cell.length_c   1.000
_cell.angle_alpha   90.00
_cell.angle_beta   90.00
_cell.angle_gamma   90.00
#
_symmetry.space_group_name_H-M   'P 1'
#
loop_
_entity.id
_entity.type
_entity.pdbx_description
1 polymer ?
#
loop_
_entity_poly.entity_id
_entity_poly.type
_entity_poly.pdbx_seq_one_letter_code
_entity_poly.pdbx_strand_id
1 'polypeptide(L)'
;HNSNYTPNYFGLGISLPLPLWNRNQGNIKSADISIKQQQTNFAQADLQLRNNVQNAFNKLLLVQKLNGQLQKDFYSKYENLLQHVLDSYKQKQIDLVDFIDFFEAYKESRTKLLQQQLNLHLAKEELNFETGVDSIK
;
A
#
# COMPACT_ATOMS: atom_id res chain seq x y z
N HIS A 1 33.15 -5.18 98.43
CA HIS A 1 32.80 -6.19 97.42
C HIS A 1 32.26 -5.46 96.19
N ASN A 2 33.08 -5.42 95.14
CA ASN A 2 32.78 -5.45 93.71
C ASN A 2 31.51 -4.77 93.16
N SER A 3 31.75 -3.73 92.36
CA SER A 3 31.34 -3.61 90.95
C SER A 3 29.87 -3.80 90.60
N ASN A 4 29.20 -2.71 90.19
CA ASN A 4 29.03 -2.39 88.77
C ASN A 4 28.24 -1.09 88.62
N TYR A 5 28.90 -0.03 88.20
CA TYR A 5 28.23 1.07 87.50
C TYR A 5 28.27 0.74 86.01
N THR A 6 27.12 0.48 85.41
CA THR A 6 26.93 0.56 83.97
C THR A 6 25.71 1.43 83.71
N PRO A 7 25.86 2.59 83.04
CA PRO A 7 24.76 3.52 82.84
C PRO A 7 23.77 2.97 81.80
N ASN A 8 22.47 3.13 82.07
CA ASN A 8 21.43 2.93 81.06
C ASN A 8 21.60 4.00 79.98
N TYR A 9 22.17 3.61 78.84
CA TYR A 9 22.31 4.48 77.67
C TYR A 9 21.07 4.30 76.78
N PHE A 10 20.26 5.34 76.65
CA PHE A 10 19.16 5.38 75.68
C PHE A 10 19.53 6.41 74.60
N GLY A 11 19.82 5.93 73.40
CA GLY A 11 20.16 6.77 72.25
C GLY A 11 18.98 6.88 71.29
N LEU A 12 18.55 8.11 70.97
CA LEU A 12 17.65 8.40 69.86
C LEU A 12 18.48 8.90 68.68
N GLY A 13 18.50 8.14 67.59
CA GLY A 13 19.13 8.53 66.34
C GLY A 13 18.10 9.04 65.34
N ILE A 14 18.29 10.25 64.79
CA ILE A 14 17.52 10.75 63.65
C ILE A 14 18.40 10.58 62.41
N SER A 15 17.93 9.73 61.48
CA SER A 15 18.56 9.51 60.18
C SER A 15 17.75 10.25 59.11
N LEU A 16 18.39 11.15 58.37
CA LEU A 16 17.83 11.74 57.16
C LEU A 16 18.63 11.21 55.96
N PRO A 17 18.11 10.23 55.20
CA PRO A 17 18.81 9.77 54.01
C PRO A 17 18.83 10.92 52.99
N LEU A 18 20.02 11.48 52.73
CA LEU A 18 20.22 12.41 51.62
C LEU A 18 20.37 11.61 50.33
N PRO A 19 19.45 11.72 49.36
CA PRO A 19 19.56 11.02 48.08
C PRO A 19 20.62 11.70 47.23
N LEU A 20 21.88 11.29 47.40
CA LEU A 20 22.99 11.89 46.65
C LEU A 20 22.97 11.48 45.16
N TRP A 21 22.38 10.33 44.81
CA TRP A 21 22.40 9.77 43.45
C TRP A 21 21.00 9.49 42.90
N ASN A 22 20.64 10.13 41.78
CA ASN A 22 19.37 9.91 41.10
C ASN A 22 19.40 8.56 40.34
N ARG A 23 18.75 7.52 40.89
CA ARG A 23 18.73 6.15 40.33
C ARG A 23 17.81 5.98 39.11
N ASN A 24 16.97 6.98 38.79
CA ASN A 24 16.01 6.90 37.68
C ASN A 24 16.56 7.34 36.32
N GLN A 25 17.82 7.78 36.24
CA GLN A 25 18.44 8.27 35.01
C GLN A 25 18.39 7.26 33.85
N GLY A 26 18.50 5.96 34.16
CA GLY A 26 18.36 4.89 33.15
C GLY A 26 16.94 4.81 32.57
N ASN A 27 15.91 4.92 33.41
CA ASN A 27 14.51 4.89 32.97
C ASN A 27 14.16 6.13 32.13
N ILE A 28 14.67 7.30 32.52
CA ILE A 28 14.50 8.55 31.75
C ILE A 28 15.16 8.39 30.37
N LYS A 29 16.41 7.93 30.32
CA LYS A 29 17.13 7.69 29.06
C LYS A 29 16.42 6.66 28.17
N SER A 30 15.88 5.59 28.74
CA SER A 30 15.10 4.61 28.00
C SER A 30 13.79 5.19 27.45
N ALA A 31 13.11 6.06 28.21
CA ALA A 31 11.92 6.76 27.73
C ALA A 31 12.26 7.72 26.58
N ASP A 32 13.37 8.46 26.67
CA ASP A 32 13.84 9.35 25.59
C ASP A 32 14.18 8.56 24.31
N ILE A 33 14.83 7.40 24.44
CA ILE A 33 15.11 6.51 23.31
C ILE A 33 13.81 5.98 22.70
N SER A 34 12.84 5.59 23.53
CA SER A 34 11.53 5.13 23.08
C SER A 34 10.77 6.21 22.30
N ILE A 35 10.78 7.46 22.78
CA ILE A 35 10.22 8.61 22.06
C ILE A 35 10.91 8.79 20.71
N LYS A 36 12.24 8.77 20.67
CA LYS A 36 13.00 8.91 19.42
C LYS A 36 12.72 7.77 18.43
N GLN A 37 12.54 6.55 18.94
CA GLN A 37 12.14 5.40 18.13
C GLN A 37 10.74 5.60 17.54
N GLN A 38 9.78 6.05 18.35
CA GLN A 38 8.42 6.35 17.86
C GLN A 38 8.40 7.46 16.81
N GLN A 39 9.19 8.52 17.00
CA GLN A 39 9.36 9.59 16.01
C GLN A 39 9.92 9.06 14.68
N THR A 40 10.91 8.17 14.75
CA THR A 40 11.51 7.53 13.56
C THR A 40 10.49 6.64 12.86
N ASN A 41 9.75 5.82 13.61
CA ASN A 41 8.70 4.96 13.06
C ASN A 41 7.59 5.78 12.39
N PHE A 42 7.19 6.90 13.00
CA PHE A 42 6.21 7.81 12.40
C PHE A 42 6.72 8.42 11.09
N ALA A 43 7.96 8.94 11.07
CA ALA A 43 8.56 9.49 9.86
C ALA A 43 8.67 8.44 8.74
N GLN A 44 9.01 7.20 9.09
CA GLN A 44 9.03 6.08 8.15
C GLN A 44 7.65 5.77 7.59
N ALA A 45 6.62 5.73 8.44
CA ALA A 45 5.23 5.50 8.01
C ALA A 45 4.72 6.62 7.10
N ASP A 46 5.02 7.89 7.39
CA ASP A 46 4.67 9.04 6.55
C ASP A 46 5.35 8.96 5.17
N LEU A 47 6.65 8.64 5.14
CA LEU A 47 7.38 8.45 3.88
C LEU A 47 6.82 7.27 3.07
N GLN A 48 6.49 6.16 3.73
CA GLN A 48 5.90 5.00 3.08
C GLN A 48 4.55 5.35 2.45
N LEU A 49 3.67 6.02 3.20
CA LEU A 49 2.36 6.46 2.69
C LEU A 49 2.50 7.38 1.47
N ARG A 50 3.38 8.38 1.53
CA ARG A 50 3.64 9.29 0.39
C ARG A 50 4.10 8.54 -0.85
N ASN A 51 5.01 7.58 -0.67
CA ASN A 51 5.51 6.77 -1.78
C ASN A 51 4.41 5.89 -2.37
N ASN A 52 3.59 5.25 -1.54
CA ASN A 52 2.48 4.43 -2.00
C ASN A 52 1.47 5.24 -2.82
N VAL A 53 1.03 6.38 -2.30
CA VAL A 53 0.10 7.28 -3.00
C VAL A 53 0.69 7.75 -4.33
N GLN A 54 1.97 8.14 -4.36
CA GLN A 54 2.64 8.57 -5.59
C GLN A 54 2.72 7.43 -6.62
N ASN A 55 3.01 6.21 -6.17
CA ASN A 55 3.07 5.04 -7.04
C ASN A 55 1.69 4.68 -7.62
N ALA A 56 0.66 4.64 -6.78
CA ALA A 56 -0.72 4.39 -7.19
C ALA A 56 -1.21 5.43 -8.20
N PHE A 57 -0.91 6.72 -7.95
CA PHE A 57 -1.23 7.80 -8.87
C PHE A 57 -0.53 7.67 -10.23
N ASN A 58 0.78 7.41 -10.23
CA ASN A 58 1.54 7.21 -11.46
C ASN A 58 1.04 6.00 -12.26
N LYS A 59 0.68 4.92 -11.56
CA LYS A 59 0.09 3.71 -12.17
C LYS A 59 -1.25 4.03 -12.82
N LEU A 60 -2.14 4.75 -12.14
CA LEU A 60 -3.42 5.18 -12.71
C LEU A 60 -3.22 6.02 -13.97
N LEU A 61 -2.31 6.99 -13.95
CA LEU A 61 -2.03 7.85 -15.09
C LEU A 61 -1.49 7.07 -16.29
N LEU A 62 -0.60 6.10 -16.06
CA LEU A 62 -0.10 5.20 -17.10
C LEU A 62 -1.24 4.37 -17.72
N VAL A 63 -2.06 3.75 -16.88
CA VAL A 63 -3.17 2.88 -17.35
C VAL A 63 -4.25 3.70 -18.07
N GLN A 64 -4.53 4.93 -17.63
CA GLN A 64 -5.43 5.85 -18.34
C GLN A 64 -4.89 6.22 -19.73
N LYS A 65 -3.59 6.51 -19.84
CA LYS A 65 -2.95 6.82 -21.12
C LYS A 65 -3.03 5.64 -22.09
N LEU A 66 -2.84 4.42 -21.59
CA LEU A 66 -2.94 3.20 -22.39
C LEU A 66 -4.39 2.91 -22.84
N ASN A 67 -5.39 3.25 -22.01
CA ASN A 67 -6.83 3.08 -22.28
C ASN A 67 -7.47 4.24 -23.08
N GLY A 68 -6.69 5.21 -23.54
CA GLY A 68 -7.19 6.41 -24.22
C GLY A 68 -7.85 6.15 -25.60
N GLN A 69 -8.17 7.24 -26.30
CA GLN A 69 -8.98 7.29 -27.54
C GLN A 69 -8.64 6.27 -28.64
N LEU A 70 -7.36 5.88 -28.77
CA LEU A 70 -6.92 4.86 -29.73
C LEU A 70 -7.65 3.52 -29.59
N GLN A 71 -8.03 3.15 -28.37
CA GLN A 71 -8.69 1.87 -28.10
C GLN A 71 -10.15 1.84 -28.56
N LYS A 72 -10.93 2.88 -28.25
CA LYS A 72 -12.37 2.90 -28.56
C LYS A 72 -12.64 2.81 -30.06
N ASP A 73 -11.85 3.53 -30.85
CA ASP A 73 -11.94 3.51 -32.31
C ASP A 73 -11.47 2.17 -32.87
N PHE A 74 -10.38 1.61 -32.34
CA PHE A 74 -9.89 0.28 -32.73
C PHE A 74 -10.97 -0.79 -32.52
N TYR A 75 -11.63 -0.83 -31.37
CA TYR A 75 -12.64 -1.85 -31.08
C TYR A 75 -13.89 -1.73 -31.94
N SER A 76 -14.38 -0.50 -32.18
CA SER A 76 -15.54 -0.31 -33.07
C SER A 76 -15.25 -0.84 -34.48
N LYS A 77 -14.03 -0.65 -34.98
CA LYS A 77 -13.60 -1.18 -36.28
C LYS A 77 -13.41 -2.70 -36.24
N TYR A 78 -12.92 -3.25 -35.13
CA TYR A 78 -12.66 -4.67 -34.97
C TYR A 78 -13.96 -5.51 -34.87
N GLU A 79 -15.00 -4.99 -34.21
CA GLU A 79 -16.34 -5.61 -34.19
C GLU A 79 -16.96 -5.63 -35.60
N ASN A 80 -16.83 -4.53 -36.36
CA ASN A 80 -17.28 -4.49 -37.75
C ASN A 80 -16.51 -5.50 -38.62
N LEU A 81 -15.20 -5.63 -38.41
CA LEU A 81 -14.38 -6.61 -39.12
C LEU A 81 -14.83 -8.04 -38.84
N LEU A 82 -15.16 -8.37 -37.59
CA LEU A 82 -15.73 -9.67 -37.23
C LEU A 82 -17.02 -9.95 -38.02
N GLN A 83 -17.92 -8.99 -38.09
CA GLN A 83 -19.16 -9.14 -38.85
C GLN A 83 -18.87 -9.42 -40.34
N HIS A 84 -17.94 -8.68 -40.93
CA HIS A 84 -17.54 -8.90 -42.32
C HIS A 84 -16.94 -10.29 -42.56
N VAL A 85 -16.02 -10.75 -41.70
CA VAL A 85 -15.42 -12.08 -41.81
C VAL A 85 -16.48 -13.18 -41.68
N LEU A 86 -17.43 -13.01 -40.76
CA LEU A 86 -18.53 -13.95 -40.54
C LEU A 86 -19.44 -14.03 -41.77
N ASP A 87 -19.74 -12.90 -42.40
CA ASP A 87 -20.54 -12.85 -43.63
C ASP A 87 -19.78 -13.43 -44.83
N SER A 88 -18.48 -13.16 -44.97
CA SER A 88 -17.64 -13.78 -46.01
C SER A 88 -17.56 -15.30 -45.86
N TYR A 89 -17.48 -15.82 -44.63
CA TYR A 89 -17.52 -17.27 -44.38
C TYR A 89 -18.88 -17.87 -44.80
N LYS A 90 -19.99 -17.24 -44.41
CA LYS A 90 -21.36 -17.66 -44.82
C LYS A 90 -21.54 -17.66 -46.33
N GLN A 91 -20.94 -16.68 -47.01
CA GLN A 91 -20.97 -16.55 -48.47
C GLN A 91 -19.93 -17.45 -49.18
N LYS A 92 -19.19 -18.28 -48.43
CA LYS A 92 -18.12 -19.17 -48.94
C LYS A 92 -17.01 -18.41 -49.68
N GLN A 93 -16.74 -17.17 -49.27
CA GLN A 93 -15.64 -16.34 -49.79
C GLN A 93 -14.32 -16.60 -49.07
N ILE A 94 -14.37 -17.18 -47.86
CA ILE A 94 -13.21 -17.63 -47.07
C ILE A 94 -13.46 -19.04 -46.55
N ASP A 95 -12.37 -19.78 -46.30
CA ASP A 95 -12.45 -21.14 -45.80
C ASP A 95 -12.64 -21.18 -44.27
N LEU A 96 -13.04 -22.35 -43.76
CA LEU A 96 -13.26 -22.56 -42.33
C LEU A 96 -11.99 -22.33 -41.51
N VAL A 97 -10.82 -22.69 -42.05
CA VAL A 97 -9.53 -22.52 -41.35
C VAL A 97 -9.24 -21.03 -41.14
N ASP A 98 -9.35 -20.22 -42.20
CA ASP A 98 -9.15 -18.77 -42.11
C ASP A 98 -10.13 -18.11 -41.13
N PHE A 99 -11.38 -18.58 -41.12
CA PHE A 99 -12.38 -18.12 -40.16
C PHE A 99 -12.00 -18.45 -38.72
N ILE A 100 -11.54 -19.67 -38.45
CA ILE A 100 -11.11 -20.10 -37.10
C ILE A 100 -9.93 -19.24 -36.64
N ASP A 101 -8.91 -19.09 -37.48
CA ASP A 101 -7.71 -18.29 -37.16
C ASP A 101 -8.09 -16.83 -36.82
N PHE A 102 -8.97 -16.24 -37.63
CA PHE A 102 -9.49 -14.90 -37.35
C PHE A 102 -10.28 -14.85 -36.03
N PHE A 103 -11.15 -15.84 -35.79
CA PHE A 103 -11.97 -15.88 -34.57
C PHE A 103 -11.13 -16.05 -33.30
N GLU A 104 -10.04 -16.82 -33.35
CA GLU A 104 -9.08 -16.93 -32.27
C GLU A 104 -8.39 -15.60 -31.98
N ALA A 105 -7.89 -14.92 -33.01
CA ALA A 105 -7.30 -13.59 -32.88
C ALA A 105 -8.30 -12.56 -32.32
N TYR A 106 -9.57 -12.65 -32.72
CA TYR A 106 -10.65 -11.84 -32.16
C TYR A 106 -10.84 -12.08 -30.66
N LYS A 107 -10.93 -13.34 -30.23
CA LYS A 107 -11.05 -13.68 -28.81
C LYS A 107 -9.87 -13.17 -27.99
N GLU A 108 -8.66 -13.28 -28.52
CA GLU A 108 -7.47 -12.78 -27.84
C GLU A 108 -7.53 -11.25 -27.67
N SER A 109 -7.89 -10.53 -28.73
CA SER A 109 -8.06 -9.07 -28.71
C SER A 109 -9.15 -8.64 -27.70
N ARG A 110 -10.29 -9.33 -27.68
CA ARG A 110 -11.37 -9.08 -26.73
C ARG A 110 -10.94 -9.34 -25.28
N THR A 111 -10.17 -10.38 -25.05
CA THR A 111 -9.62 -10.70 -23.71
C THR A 111 -8.65 -9.62 -23.25
N LYS A 112 -7.76 -9.16 -24.13
CA LYS A 112 -6.83 -8.04 -23.82
C LYS A 112 -7.57 -6.77 -23.45
N LEU A 113 -8.65 -6.44 -24.17
CA LEU A 113 -9.51 -5.30 -23.84
C LEU A 113 -10.10 -5.40 -22.42
N LEU A 114 -10.71 -6.54 -22.10
CA LEU A 114 -11.31 -6.75 -20.78
C LEU A 114 -10.25 -6.64 -19.67
N GLN A 115 -9.04 -7.14 -19.91
CA GLN A 115 -7.94 -6.99 -18.97
C GLN A 115 -7.51 -5.53 -18.80
N GLN A 116 -7.48 -4.74 -19.87
CA GLN A 116 -7.13 -3.31 -19.80
C GLN A 116 -8.17 -2.49 -19.04
N GLN A 117 -9.46 -2.81 -19.22
CA GLN A 117 -10.55 -2.22 -18.44
C GLN A 117 -10.45 -2.60 -16.98
N LEU A 118 -10.23 -3.89 -16.68
CA LEU A 118 -10.02 -4.37 -15.32
C LEU A 118 -8.82 -3.67 -14.65
N ASN A 119 -7.69 -3.55 -15.35
CA ASN A 119 -6.50 -2.88 -14.83
C ASN A 119 -6.77 -1.40 -14.51
N LEU A 120 -7.61 -0.72 -15.30
CA LEU A 120 -8.00 0.66 -15.02
C LEU A 120 -8.85 0.75 -13.74
N HIS A 121 -9.83 -0.14 -13.58
CA HIS A 121 -10.62 -0.20 -12.36
C HIS A 121 -9.74 -0.49 -11.13
N LEU A 122 -8.87 -1.51 -11.21
CA LEU A 122 -7.96 -1.85 -10.12
C LEU A 122 -7.01 -0.69 -9.77
N ALA A 123 -6.50 0.05 -10.76
CA ALA A 123 -5.63 1.20 -10.50
C ALA A 123 -6.38 2.37 -9.83
N LYS A 124 -7.67 2.55 -10.11
CA LYS A 124 -8.52 3.52 -9.38
C LYS A 124 -8.73 3.09 -7.94
N GLU A 125 -9.10 1.83 -7.73
CA GLU A 125 -9.33 1.27 -6.38
C GLU A 125 -8.06 1.31 -5.52
N GLU A 126 -6.90 1.00 -6.09
CA GLU A 126 -5.61 1.09 -5.40
C GLU A 126 -5.31 2.51 -4.94
N LEU A 127 -5.58 3.53 -5.77
CA LEU A 127 -5.40 4.92 -5.36
C LEU A 127 -6.41 5.34 -4.27
N ASN A 128 -7.67 4.92 -4.37
CA ASN A 128 -8.66 5.17 -3.32
C ASN A 128 -8.24 4.52 -1.99
N PHE A 129 -7.72 3.29 -2.04
CA PHE A 129 -7.21 2.58 -0.86
C PHE A 129 -6.03 3.31 -0.20
N GLU A 130 -5.02 3.71 -0.98
CA GLU A 130 -3.83 4.38 -0.43
C GLU A 130 -4.13 5.80 0.08
N THR A 131 -5.14 6.48 -0.49
CA THR A 131 -5.55 7.83 -0.05
C THR A 131 -6.60 7.82 1.06
N GLY A 132 -7.23 6.67 1.34
CA GLY A 132 -8.30 6.54 2.32
C GLY A 132 -9.58 7.29 1.96
N VAL A 133 -9.75 7.68 0.69
CA VAL A 133 -10.91 8.42 0.20
C VAL A 133 -11.48 7.82 -1.09
N ASP A 134 -12.79 7.60 -1.13
CA ASP A 134 -13.53 7.18 -2.34
C ASP A 134 -13.80 8.38 -3.27
N SER A 135 -12.75 9.09 -3.69
CA SER A 135 -12.90 10.28 -4.53
C SER A 135 -12.95 9.98 -6.02
N ILE A 136 -12.50 8.79 -6.45
CA ILE A 136 -12.40 8.40 -7.86
C ILE A 136 -13.44 7.32 -8.17
N LYS A 137 -14.50 7.70 -8.89
CA LYS A 137 -15.50 6.79 -9.46
C LYS A 137 -15.12 6.34 -10.87
#